data_AF-A0A815M851-F1
#
_entry.id   AF-A0A815M851-F1
#
_cell.length_a   1.000
_cell.length_b   1.000
_cell.length_c   1.000
_cell.angle_alpha   90.00
_cell.angle_beta   90.00
_cell.angle_gamma   90.00
#
_symmetry.space_group_name_H-M   'P 1'
#
loop_
_entity.id
_entity.type
_entity.pdbx_description
1 polymer ?
#
loop_
_entity_poly.entity_id
_entity_poly.type
_entity_poly.pdbx_seq_one_letter_code
_entity_poly.pdbx_strand_id
1 'polypeptide(L)'
;MKNEYLQKVVFRKYEDGGGLTKIFRDPNRSLGLNTIKRWCKMIRDTGCIQLSTTPGAPCLARTRKTIRKVKHKLDRKKTVSARSSANDYGISKSSVHRILTGDLGLYAYKVRSGPKLTDQQRKKRKEFVNWIDNSF
;
A
#
# COMPACT_ATOMS: atom_id res chain seq x y z
N MET A 1 18.81 12.13 6.84
CA MET A 1 19.19 11.48 8.11
C MET A 1 18.32 12.02 9.22
N LYS A 2 17.57 11.16 9.92
CA LYS A 2 16.91 11.52 11.17
C LYS A 2 18.01 11.66 12.23
N ASN A 3 18.35 12.87 12.64
CA ASN A 3 19.29 13.04 13.75
C ASN A 3 18.52 12.87 15.07
N GLU A 4 18.22 11.62 15.40
CA GLU A 4 17.47 11.22 16.58
C GLU A 4 18.19 11.66 17.88
N TYR A 5 19.52 11.68 17.86
CA TYR A 5 20.34 12.18 18.96
C TYR A 5 20.06 13.66 19.25
N LEU A 6 20.09 14.51 18.22
CA LEU A 6 19.79 15.94 18.40
C LEU A 6 18.36 16.19 18.89
N GLN A 7 17.40 15.38 18.46
CA GLN A 7 16.02 15.47 18.96
C GLN A 7 15.95 15.17 20.46
N LYS A 8 16.63 14.11 20.92
CA LYS A 8 16.70 13.74 22.35
C LYS A 8 17.37 14.84 23.19
N VAL A 9 18.43 15.45 22.67
CA VAL A 9 19.12 16.57 23.34
C VAL A 9 18.20 17.78 23.48
N VAL A 10 17.54 18.19 22.38
CA VAL A 10 16.61 19.32 22.42
C VAL A 10 15.44 19.04 23.36
N PHE A 11 14.91 17.82 23.34
CA PHE A 11 13.81 17.40 24.22
C PHE A 11 14.19 17.51 25.70
N ARG A 12 15.31 16.88 26.12
CA ARG A 12 15.79 16.96 27.51
C ARG A 12 15.99 18.40 27.98
N LYS A 13 16.63 19.22 27.15
CA LYS A 13 16.90 20.63 27.50
C LYS A 13 15.65 21.49 27.60
N TYR A 14 14.60 21.13 26.84
CA TYR A 14 13.30 21.77 26.97
C TYR A 14 12.61 21.39 28.28
N GLU A 15 12.64 20.10 28.65
CA GLU A 15 12.13 19.60 29.94
C GLU A 15 12.89 20.22 31.14
N ASP A 16 14.20 20.42 31.01
CA ASP A 16 15.03 21.11 32.01
C ASP A 16 14.71 22.62 32.14
N GLY A 17 13.69 23.13 31.44
CA GLY A 17 13.29 24.55 31.46
C GLY A 17 14.23 25.48 30.69
N GLY A 18 15.06 24.93 29.79
CA GLY A 18 16.01 25.70 28.99
C GLY A 18 15.30 26.65 28.02
N GLY A 19 15.64 27.95 28.07
CA GLY A 19 15.18 28.92 27.08
C GLY A 19 15.72 28.63 25.67
N LEU A 20 15.01 29.10 24.64
CA LEU A 20 15.31 28.85 23.22
C LEU A 20 16.77 29.15 22.84
N THR A 21 17.33 30.24 23.37
CA THR A 21 18.71 30.67 23.12
C THR A 21 19.74 29.71 23.71
N LYS A 22 19.44 29.12 24.87
CA LYS A 22 20.30 28.12 25.54
C LYS A 22 20.30 26.81 24.76
N ILE A 23 19.11 26.36 24.35
CA ILE A 23 18.92 25.17 23.51
C ILE A 23 19.63 25.32 22.15
N PHE A 24 19.73 26.53 21.59
CA PHE A 24 20.42 26.77 20.32
C PHE A 24 21.95 26.80 20.43
N ARG A 25 22.50 27.32 21.54
CA ARG A 25 23.96 27.44 21.73
C ARG A 25 24.63 26.08 21.98
N ASP A 26 23.96 25.19 22.73
CA ASP A 26 24.50 23.90 23.17
C ASP A 26 24.85 22.93 22.02
N PRO A 27 23.99 22.70 21.00
CA PRO A 27 24.30 21.80 19.89
C PRO A 27 25.14 22.50 18.81
N ASN A 28 26.28 23.11 19.15
CA ASN A 28 27.29 23.69 18.23
C ASN A 28 26.73 24.33 16.93
N ARG A 29 25.62 25.08 17.03
CA ARG A 29 24.86 25.67 15.88
C ARG A 29 24.52 24.71 14.73
N SER A 30 24.48 23.40 14.99
CA SER A 30 24.21 22.36 14.00
C SER A 30 22.78 22.39 13.45
N LEU A 31 21.86 23.01 14.19
CA LEU A 31 20.46 23.17 13.82
C LEU A 31 20.13 24.65 13.67
N GLY A 32 19.34 25.00 12.66
CA GLY A 32 18.79 26.36 12.51
C GLY A 32 17.78 26.70 13.61
N LEU A 33 17.72 27.98 14.00
CA LEU A 33 16.78 28.50 15.01
C LEU A 33 15.31 28.15 14.71
N ASN A 34 14.90 28.19 13.44
CA ASN A 34 13.55 27.85 13.02
C ASN A 34 13.19 26.38 13.30
N THR A 35 14.16 25.48 13.15
CA THR A 35 13.99 24.05 13.46
C THR A 35 13.75 23.85 14.95
N ILE A 36 14.55 24.51 15.80
CA ILE A 36 14.42 24.43 17.26
C ILE A 36 13.09 25.03 17.71
N LYS A 37 12.71 26.20 17.18
CA LYS A 37 11.42 26.84 17.46
C LYS A 37 10.25 25.93 17.10
N ARG A 38 10.32 25.27 15.93
CA ARG A 38 9.32 24.29 15.50
C ARG A 38 9.27 23.09 16.44
N TRP A 39 10.41 22.54 16.86
CA TRP A 39 10.45 21.40 17.77
C TRP A 39 9.94 21.74 19.17
N CYS A 40 10.32 22.89 19.74
CA CYS A 40 9.78 23.35 21.03
C CYS A 40 8.26 23.54 20.97
N LYS A 41 7.74 24.07 19.85
CA LYS A 41 6.30 24.14 19.61
C LYS A 41 5.65 22.75 19.60
N MET A 42 6.25 21.78 18.90
CA MET A 42 5.74 20.41 18.86
C MET A 42 5.77 19.71 20.23
N ILE A 43 6.82 19.95 21.03
CA ILE A 43 6.89 19.42 22.40
C ILE A 43 5.77 20.01 23.26
N ARG A 44 5.55 21.33 23.18
CA ARG A 44 4.45 21.96 23.92
C ARG A 44 3.07 21.45 23.48
N ASP A 45 2.87 21.28 22.18
CA ASP A 45 1.55 20.96 21.62
C ASP A 45 1.23 19.43 21.71
N THR A 46 2.24 18.55 21.65
CA THR A 46 2.07 17.08 21.52
C THR A 46 2.90 16.26 22.51
N GLY A 47 3.79 16.89 23.30
CA GLY A 47 4.68 16.22 24.25
C GLY A 47 5.85 15.46 23.59
N CYS A 48 6.03 15.53 22.28
CA CYS A 48 7.11 14.83 21.58
C CYS A 48 7.45 15.45 20.21
N ILE A 49 8.65 15.15 19.70
CA ILE A 49 9.12 15.61 18.38
C ILE A 49 8.78 14.54 17.32
N GLN A 50 7.58 14.63 16.74
CA GLN A 50 7.16 13.74 15.64
C GLN A 50 7.46 14.34 14.26
N LEU A 51 8.62 14.02 13.70
CA LEU A 51 8.93 14.39 12.32
C LEU A 51 8.19 13.48 11.34
N SER A 52 7.21 14.02 10.61
CA SER A 52 6.59 13.33 9.50
C SER A 52 7.58 13.18 8.34
N THR A 53 7.55 12.02 7.69
CA THR A 53 8.24 11.83 6.42
C THR A 53 7.53 12.69 5.37
N THR A 54 8.27 13.52 4.63
CA THR A 54 7.70 14.25 3.51
C THR A 54 7.10 13.24 2.52
N PRO A 55 5.83 13.40 2.11
CA PRO A 55 5.27 12.53 1.09
C PRO A 55 6.13 12.64 -0.17
N GLY A 56 6.51 11.49 -0.72
CA GLY A 56 7.23 11.44 -1.99
C GLY A 56 6.37 11.94 -3.15
N ALA A 57 6.98 12.00 -4.34
CA ALA A 57 6.24 12.36 -5.56
C ALA A 57 5.01 11.45 -5.76
N PRO A 58 3.86 12.01 -6.17
CA PRO A 58 2.64 11.23 -6.34
C PRO A 58 2.81 10.20 -7.45
N CYS A 59 2.41 8.95 -7.18
CA CYS A 59 2.46 7.89 -8.18
C CYS A 59 1.30 8.05 -9.18
N LEU A 60 1.60 8.44 -10.41
CA LEU A 60 0.58 8.67 -11.45
C LEU A 60 -0.06 7.37 -11.98
N ALA A 61 0.71 6.28 -12.03
CA ALA A 61 0.25 5.01 -12.59
C ALA A 61 -0.78 4.27 -11.70
N ARG A 62 -0.55 4.23 -10.38
CA ARG A 62 -1.38 3.47 -9.41
C ARG A 62 -2.45 4.37 -8.77
N THR A 63 -3.22 5.05 -9.60
CA THR A 63 -4.33 5.88 -9.14
C THR A 63 -5.59 5.02 -8.91
N ARG A 64 -6.45 5.39 -7.94
CA ARG A 64 -7.74 4.72 -7.67
C ARG A 64 -8.59 4.52 -8.94
N LYS A 65 -8.60 5.51 -9.83
CA LYS A 65 -9.28 5.46 -11.13
C LYS A 65 -8.74 4.33 -12.01
N THR A 66 -7.41 4.20 -12.10
CA THR A 66 -6.73 3.16 -12.89
C THR A 66 -6.99 1.78 -12.31
N ILE A 67 -6.93 1.64 -10.98
CA ILE A 67 -7.24 0.37 -10.29
C ILE A 67 -8.66 -0.11 -10.62
N ARG A 68 -9.65 0.80 -10.55
CA ARG A 68 -11.04 0.48 -10.91
C ARG A 68 -11.18 0.06 -12.38
N LYS A 69 -10.50 0.74 -13.30
CA LYS A 69 -10.50 0.36 -14.73
C LYS A 69 -9.94 -1.04 -14.94
N VAL A 70 -8.80 -1.36 -14.33
CA VAL A 70 -8.18 -2.68 -14.41
C VAL A 70 -9.11 -3.75 -13.83
N LYS A 71 -9.74 -3.48 -12.68
CA LYS A 71 -10.73 -4.37 -12.07
C LYS A 71 -11.91 -4.65 -12.99
N HIS A 72 -12.55 -3.60 -13.53
CA HIS A 72 -13.69 -3.76 -14.44
C HIS A 72 -13.35 -4.53 -15.71
N LYS A 73 -12.11 -4.43 -16.21
CA LYS A 73 -11.67 -5.22 -17.36
C LYS A 73 -11.61 -6.72 -17.03
N LEU A 74 -11.14 -7.08 -15.84
CA LEU A 74 -11.10 -8.47 -15.36
C LEU A 74 -12.51 -9.03 -15.12
N ASP A 75 -13.41 -8.21 -14.58
CA ASP A 75 -14.80 -8.62 -14.36
C ASP A 75 -15.50 -8.94 -15.70
N ARG A 76 -15.20 -8.16 -16.75
CA ARG A 76 -15.74 -8.39 -18.11
C ARG A 76 -15.09 -9.57 -18.83
N LYS A 77 -13.78 -9.77 -18.68
CA LYS A 77 -13.02 -10.83 -19.33
C LYS A 77 -12.18 -11.55 -18.28
N LYS A 78 -12.50 -12.82 -17.99
CA LYS A 78 -11.78 -13.62 -16.97
C LYS A 78 -10.32 -13.90 -17.34
N THR A 79 -9.97 -13.90 -18.63
CA THR A 79 -8.62 -14.16 -19.13
C THR A 79 -8.05 -12.90 -19.77
N VAL A 80 -7.21 -12.17 -19.04
CA VAL A 80 -6.58 -10.93 -19.52
C VAL A 80 -5.09 -10.94 -19.23
N SER A 81 -4.28 -10.68 -20.25
CA SER A 81 -2.84 -10.50 -20.11
C SER A 81 -2.52 -9.13 -19.51
N ALA A 82 -1.60 -9.10 -18.54
CA ALA A 82 -1.09 -7.85 -17.98
C ALA A 82 -0.50 -6.91 -19.04
N ARG A 83 0.09 -7.46 -20.11
CA ARG A 83 0.64 -6.66 -21.22
C ARG A 83 -0.47 -5.99 -22.03
N SER A 84 -1.58 -6.69 -22.29
CA SER A 84 -2.74 -6.06 -22.96
C SER A 84 -3.32 -4.94 -22.10
N SER A 85 -3.51 -5.15 -20.80
CA SER A 85 -3.99 -4.08 -19.91
C SER A 85 -3.02 -2.90 -19.81
N ALA A 86 -1.72 -3.13 -19.90
CA ALA A 86 -0.72 -2.08 -19.93
C ALA A 86 -0.90 -1.17 -21.16
N ASN A 87 -1.03 -1.77 -22.34
CA ASN A 87 -1.21 -1.05 -23.59
C ASN A 87 -2.53 -0.26 -23.60
N ASP A 88 -3.64 -0.88 -23.16
CA ASP A 88 -4.97 -0.24 -23.16
C ASP A 88 -5.03 1.02 -22.27
N TYR A 89 -4.24 1.06 -21.20
CA TYR A 89 -4.28 2.13 -20.21
C TYR A 89 -3.02 3.02 -20.23
N GLY A 90 -2.08 2.78 -21.13
CA GLY A 90 -0.84 3.56 -21.25
C GLY A 90 0.04 3.52 -19.99
N ILE A 91 0.04 2.40 -19.26
CA ILE A 91 0.84 2.21 -18.05
C ILE A 91 1.82 1.06 -18.23
N SER A 92 2.92 1.07 -17.45
CA SER A 92 3.89 -0.02 -17.54
C SER A 92 3.29 -1.37 -17.09
N LYS A 93 3.74 -2.46 -17.71
CA LYS A 93 3.36 -3.83 -17.33
C LYS A 93 3.61 -4.10 -15.84
N SER A 94 4.72 -3.61 -15.30
CA SER A 94 5.07 -3.77 -13.88
C SER A 94 4.08 -3.07 -12.96
N SER A 95 3.59 -1.89 -13.35
CA SER A 95 2.54 -1.18 -12.61
C SER A 95 1.22 -1.94 -12.65
N VAL A 96 0.81 -2.48 -13.80
CA VAL A 96 -0.36 -3.37 -13.89
C VAL A 96 -0.20 -4.57 -12.97
N HIS A 97 0.97 -5.22 -12.98
CA HIS A 97 1.22 -6.37 -12.14
C HIS A 97 1.09 -6.03 -10.65
N ARG A 98 1.68 -4.91 -10.20
CA ARG A 98 1.52 -4.41 -8.82
C ARG A 98 0.08 -4.08 -8.46
N ILE A 99 -0.71 -3.60 -9.41
CA ILE A 99 -2.15 -3.39 -9.22
C ILE A 99 -2.87 -4.73 -9.01
N LEU A 100 -2.59 -5.71 -9.87
CA LEU A 100 -3.20 -7.03 -9.79
C LEU A 100 -2.87 -7.72 -8.46
N THR A 101 -1.59 -7.84 -8.10
CA THR A 101 -1.18 -8.58 -6.90
C THR A 101 -1.35 -7.78 -5.62
N GLY A 102 -1.00 -6.49 -5.63
CA GLY A 102 -0.94 -5.67 -4.43
C GLY A 102 -2.21 -4.90 -4.10
N ASP A 103 -2.94 -4.36 -5.09
CA ASP A 103 -4.20 -3.65 -4.82
C ASP A 103 -5.41 -4.59 -4.84
N LEU A 104 -5.44 -5.53 -5.78
CA LEU A 104 -6.58 -6.42 -5.99
C LEU A 104 -6.41 -7.80 -5.35
N GLY A 105 -5.21 -8.16 -4.89
CA GLY A 105 -4.94 -9.46 -4.28
C GLY A 105 -5.10 -10.64 -5.25
N LEU A 106 -4.99 -10.38 -6.56
CA LEU A 106 -5.19 -11.39 -7.59
C LEU A 106 -3.87 -12.05 -7.98
N TYR A 107 -3.88 -13.37 -7.94
CA TYR A 107 -2.75 -14.21 -8.35
C TYR A 107 -3.11 -15.03 -9.59
N ALA A 108 -2.13 -15.25 -10.44
CA ALA A 108 -2.31 -16.06 -11.63
C ALA A 108 -2.40 -17.53 -11.24
N TYR A 109 -3.59 -18.12 -11.36
CA TYR A 109 -3.77 -19.56 -11.23
C TYR A 109 -3.47 -20.27 -12.55
N LYS A 110 -2.91 -21.48 -12.46
CA LYS A 110 -2.78 -22.37 -13.62
C LYS A 110 -4.16 -22.91 -13.98
N VAL A 111 -4.58 -22.71 -15.24
CA VAL A 111 -5.78 -23.33 -15.77
C VAL A 111 -5.59 -24.84 -15.79
N ARG A 112 -6.49 -25.58 -15.13
CA ARG A 112 -6.51 -27.05 -15.19
C ARG A 112 -7.39 -27.48 -16.34
N SER A 113 -6.87 -28.34 -17.21
CA SER A 113 -7.66 -29.02 -18.23
C SER A 113 -8.35 -30.23 -17.60
N GLY A 114 -9.55 -30.54 -18.09
CA GLY A 114 -10.31 -31.71 -17.72
C GLY A 114 -11.10 -32.23 -18.92
N PRO A 115 -11.59 -33.47 -18.85
CA PRO A 115 -12.39 -34.04 -19.92
C PRO A 115 -13.66 -33.22 -20.15
N LYS A 116 -13.99 -32.95 -21.43
CA LYS A 116 -15.21 -32.25 -21.81
C LYS A 116 -16.41 -33.18 -21.57
N LEU A 117 -17.37 -32.73 -20.77
CA LEU A 117 -18.57 -33.50 -20.45
C LEU A 117 -19.72 -33.15 -21.38
N THR A 118 -20.37 -34.18 -21.92
CA THR A 118 -21.67 -34.02 -22.60
C THR A 118 -22.76 -33.67 -21.60
N ASP A 119 -23.87 -33.10 -22.09
CA ASP A 119 -24.99 -32.73 -21.23
C ASP A 119 -25.62 -33.96 -20.55
N GLN A 120 -25.70 -35.10 -21.27
CA GLN A 120 -26.15 -36.38 -20.71
C GLN A 120 -25.24 -36.87 -19.57
N GLN A 121 -23.92 -36.82 -19.75
CA GLN A 121 -22.96 -37.20 -18.70
C GLN A 121 -23.09 -36.28 -17.47
N ARG A 122 -23.33 -34.99 -17.68
CA ARG A 122 -23.60 -34.03 -16.58
C ARG A 122 -24.88 -34.39 -15.82
N LYS A 123 -25.95 -34.78 -16.52
CA LYS A 123 -27.22 -35.20 -15.89
C LYS A 123 -27.03 -36.46 -15.05
N LYS A 124 -26.45 -37.52 -15.62
CA LYS A 124 -26.19 -38.78 -14.90
C LYS A 124 -25.34 -38.59 -13.65
N ARG A 125 -24.31 -37.73 -13.73
CA ARG A 125 -23.45 -37.42 -12.56
C ARG A 125 -24.23 -36.73 -11.44
N LYS A 126 -25.14 -35.81 -11.77
CA LYS A 126 -25.99 -35.16 -10.77
C LYS A 126 -26.98 -36.14 -10.15
N GLU A 127 -27.61 -36.99 -10.97
CA GLU A 127 -28.53 -38.04 -10.50
C GLU A 127 -27.84 -39.01 -9.55
N PHE A 128 -26.61 -39.40 -9.85
CA PHE A 128 -25.80 -40.27 -8.99
C PHE A 128 -25.52 -39.63 -7.61
N VAL A 129 -25.12 -38.35 -7.58
CA VAL A 129 -24.89 -37.62 -6.32
C VAL A 129 -26.18 -37.51 -5.51
N ASN A 130 -27.28 -37.08 -6.15
CA ASN A 130 -28.58 -36.99 -5.49
C ASN A 130 -29.05 -38.35 -4.96
N TRP A 131 -28.76 -39.45 -5.66
CA TRP A 131 -29.09 -40.79 -5.18
C TRP A 131 -28.28 -41.16 -3.94
N ILE A 132 -26.96 -40.88 -3.93
CA ILE A 132 -26.12 -41.09 -2.73
C ILE A 132 -26.67 -40.31 -1.54
N ASP A 133 -26.97 -39.02 -1.73
CA ASP A 133 -27.41 -38.12 -0.65
C ASP A 133 -28.79 -38.50 -0.07
N ASN A 134 -29.63 -39.22 -0.81
CA ASN A 134 -30.96 -39.66 -0.35
C ASN A 134 -31.02 -41.13 0.11
N SER A 135 -30.00 -41.94 -0.21
CA SER A 135 -29.98 -43.38 0.09
C SER A 135 -29.15 -43.74 1.32
N PHE A 136 -28.44 -42.75 1.90
CA PHE A 136 -27.72 -42.81 3.17
C PHE A 136 -28.22 -41.69 4.09
#